data_AF-A0AAV8A323-F1
#
_entry.id   AF-A0AAV8A323-F1
#
_cell.length_a   1.000
_cell.length_b   1.000
_cell.length_c   1.000
_cell.angle_alpha   90.00
_cell.angle_beta   90.00
_cell.angle_gamma   90.00
#
_symmetry.space_group_name_H-M   'P 1'
#
loop_
_entity.id
_entity.type
_entity.pdbx_description
1 polymer ?
#
loop_
_entity_poly.entity_id
_entity_poly.type
_entity_poly.pdbx_seq_one_letter_code
_entity_poly.pdbx_strand_id
1 'polypeptide(L)'
;MNQIKFEQTNKTIENESVQPTRKIRRKLPNKSLQLLKEPTKQQQFYFEFAKVFEKTKKKIQRTRQLVKLLPKQRKRDRGKITLCLDLDLTLIYSQFTPFEGYEFTFTLQNKNGTHNVYVKKRPFLEEFLTRCSELFEVVLFTASQREYAEKIVNWLDPDRKLIRYRLYRNACSMFLGNYLKDLSLLNREISSIVIVDDVPASFCFHKQNALQIPPFTMKPVNGQKTLDISDNQLQAIMKILLQIVKNGNALKTISQIRSSQKKKLKELKRKSSKGTKKFHKKKKHFSLKKLKNKNHNQKNNTIENENIQSNNHQIDNIEIENTENEFERKSSSENESESDIEMGFILDRKRKKKKKRLRHIFSIL
;
A
#
# COMPACT_ATOMS: atom_id res chain seq x y z
N MET A 1 -42.63 -36.23 -9.17
CA MET A 1 -42.40 -37.10 -8.00
C MET A 1 -41.49 -38.24 -8.44
N ASN A 2 -40.19 -37.94 -8.65
CA ASN A 2 -39.19 -38.92 -9.10
C ASN A 2 -38.09 -39.01 -8.02
N GLN A 3 -38.17 -40.08 -7.22
CA GLN A 3 -37.12 -40.50 -6.29
C GLN A 3 -36.08 -41.30 -7.07
N ILE A 4 -34.82 -40.85 -7.06
CA ILE A 4 -33.67 -41.63 -7.52
C ILE A 4 -32.82 -41.95 -6.28
N LYS A 5 -32.58 -43.25 -6.11
CA LYS A 5 -31.90 -43.91 -4.98
C LYS A 5 -30.44 -43.47 -4.88
N PHE A 6 -30.00 -43.20 -3.64
CA PHE A 6 -28.59 -43.11 -3.27
C PHE A 6 -28.08 -44.51 -2.92
N GLU A 7 -27.15 -45.05 -3.72
CA GLU A 7 -26.34 -46.20 -3.34
C GLU A 7 -25.04 -45.73 -2.70
N GLN A 8 -24.81 -46.17 -1.46
CA GLN A 8 -23.59 -45.98 -0.71
C GLN A 8 -22.60 -47.08 -1.08
N THR A 9 -21.48 -46.72 -1.70
CA THR A 9 -20.34 -47.63 -1.84
C THR A 9 -19.25 -47.24 -0.83
N ASN A 10 -19.17 -48.01 0.25
CA ASN A 10 -18.03 -48.05 1.16
C ASN A 10 -16.85 -48.73 0.45
N LYS A 11 -15.75 -47.98 0.25
CA LYS A 11 -14.42 -48.56 -0.01
C LYS A 11 -13.43 -48.09 1.04
N THR A 12 -13.14 -49.01 1.95
CA THR A 12 -12.01 -49.04 2.87
C THR A 12 -10.72 -49.00 2.06
N ILE A 13 -9.83 -48.02 2.33
CA ILE A 13 -8.43 -48.09 1.91
C ILE A 13 -7.59 -47.95 3.18
N GLU A 14 -6.75 -48.95 3.36
CA GLU A 14 -5.91 -49.22 4.51
C GLU A 14 -4.73 -48.24 4.63
N ASN A 15 -4.19 -48.23 5.85
CA ASN A 15 -3.07 -47.45 6.33
C ASN A 15 -1.76 -47.78 5.60
N GLU A 16 -1.13 -46.77 4.98
CA GLU A 16 0.32 -46.77 4.75
C GLU A 16 1.00 -45.70 5.61
N SER A 17 1.86 -46.18 6.51
CA SER A 17 2.69 -45.42 7.43
C SER A 17 3.80 -44.65 6.69
N VAL A 18 3.70 -43.32 6.62
CA VAL A 18 4.78 -42.46 6.13
C VAL A 18 5.64 -41.98 7.31
N GLN A 19 6.91 -42.40 7.32
CA GLN A 19 7.92 -42.04 8.31
C GLN A 19 8.28 -40.54 8.33
N PRO A 20 8.70 -39.98 9.48
CA PRO A 20 8.90 -38.55 9.67
C PRO A 20 10.18 -38.05 8.99
N THR A 21 10.05 -37.39 7.84
CA THR A 21 11.19 -36.73 7.20
C THR A 21 11.57 -35.44 7.94
N ARG A 22 12.87 -35.30 8.20
CA ARG A 22 13.51 -34.22 8.97
C ARG A 22 13.05 -32.84 8.50
N LYS A 23 12.50 -32.06 9.44
CA LYS A 23 12.17 -30.63 9.29
C LYS A 23 13.37 -29.82 8.79
N ILE A 24 13.45 -29.58 7.49
CA ILE A 24 14.27 -28.50 6.94
C ILE A 24 13.54 -27.20 7.27
N ARG A 25 13.92 -26.59 8.40
CA ARG A 25 13.59 -25.20 8.74
C ARG A 25 14.26 -24.29 7.70
N ARG A 26 13.66 -24.14 6.51
CA ARG A 26 13.96 -23.03 5.62
C ARG A 26 13.59 -21.77 6.40
N LYS A 27 14.60 -21.01 6.85
CA LYS A 27 14.41 -19.65 7.36
C LYS A 27 13.73 -18.86 6.25
N LEU A 28 12.41 -18.69 6.34
CA LEU A 28 11.69 -17.74 5.50
C LEU A 28 12.39 -16.38 5.64
N PRO A 29 12.72 -15.71 4.53
CA PRO A 29 13.24 -14.36 4.62
C PRO A 29 12.21 -13.51 5.36
N ASN A 30 12.65 -12.85 6.43
CA ASN A 30 11.89 -11.84 7.15
C ASN A 30 11.54 -10.68 6.20
N LYS A 31 10.51 -10.85 5.36
CA LYS A 31 9.76 -9.78 4.67
C LYS A 31 8.86 -9.02 5.67
N SER A 32 9.01 -9.29 6.96
CA SER A 32 8.31 -8.63 8.05
C SER A 32 8.64 -7.12 8.04
N LEU A 33 7.65 -6.36 7.57
CA LEU A 33 7.51 -4.92 7.65
C LEU A 33 8.41 -4.11 6.70
N GLN A 34 7.98 -3.96 5.45
CA GLN A 34 8.28 -2.80 4.59
C GLN A 34 7.62 -1.50 5.13
N LEU A 35 7.53 -1.31 6.46
CA LEU A 35 6.90 -0.11 7.04
C LEU A 35 7.74 1.17 6.85
N LEU A 36 8.96 1.04 6.33
CA LEU A 36 9.86 2.15 6.03
C LEU A 36 10.70 1.82 4.79
N LYS A 37 10.07 1.69 3.62
CA LYS A 37 10.76 2.16 2.41
C LYS A 37 10.92 3.68 2.56
N GLU A 38 12.06 4.23 2.14
CA GLU A 38 12.20 5.69 2.07
C GLU A 38 10.99 6.23 1.28
N PRO A 39 10.32 7.29 1.76
CA PRO A 39 9.14 7.77 1.10
C PRO A 39 9.49 8.15 -0.34
N THR A 40 8.73 7.64 -1.31
CA THR A 40 8.85 8.01 -2.71
C THR A 40 8.74 9.53 -2.88
N LYS A 41 9.24 10.09 -3.99
CA LYS A 41 9.09 11.53 -4.28
C LYS A 41 7.63 11.98 -4.15
N GLN A 42 6.70 11.14 -4.58
CA GLN A 42 5.26 11.34 -4.45
C GLN A 42 4.80 11.35 -2.97
N GLN A 43 5.25 10.40 -2.15
CA GLN A 43 4.97 10.40 -0.72
C GLN A 43 5.51 11.66 -0.02
N GLN A 44 6.71 12.11 -0.38
CA GLN A 44 7.31 13.34 0.15
C GLN A 44 6.49 14.57 -0.25
N PHE A 45 6.01 14.65 -1.49
CA PHE A 45 5.14 15.73 -1.94
C PHE A 45 3.85 15.81 -1.11
N TYR A 46 3.13 14.70 -0.94
CA TYR A 46 1.93 14.68 -0.09
C TYR A 46 2.25 15.05 1.36
N PHE A 47 3.46 14.69 1.81
CA PHE A 47 3.87 14.98 3.16
C PHE A 47 4.15 16.45 3.41
N GLU A 48 4.77 17.14 2.45
CA GLU A 48 4.92 18.58 2.46
C GLU A 48 3.57 19.29 2.25
N PHE A 49 2.73 18.76 1.36
CA PHE A 49 1.37 19.25 1.17
C PHE A 49 0.57 19.23 2.48
N ALA A 50 0.57 18.13 3.23
CA ALA A 50 -0.14 18.04 4.51
C ALA A 50 0.29 19.14 5.49
N LYS A 51 1.57 19.52 5.50
CA LYS A 51 2.06 20.64 6.33
C LYS A 51 1.52 21.99 5.87
N VAL A 52 1.44 22.21 4.56
CA VAL A 52 0.85 23.44 3.97
C VAL A 52 -0.65 23.47 4.25
N PHE A 53 -1.34 22.36 4.05
CA PHE A 53 -2.77 22.24 4.31
C PHE A 53 -3.10 22.45 5.78
N GLU A 54 -2.35 21.87 6.72
CA GLU A 54 -2.55 22.10 8.17
C GLU A 54 -2.44 23.58 8.54
N LYS A 55 -1.47 24.31 7.97
CA LYS A 55 -1.37 25.78 8.15
C LYS A 55 -2.62 26.51 7.63
N THR A 56 -3.22 26.01 6.55
CA THR A 56 -4.43 26.57 5.94
C THR A 56 -5.70 26.15 6.69
N LYS A 57 -5.73 24.91 7.19
CA LYS A 57 -6.81 24.28 7.97
C LYS A 57 -7.00 25.00 9.29
N LYS A 58 -5.93 25.36 10.02
CA LYS A 58 -6.02 26.18 11.26
C LYS A 58 -6.77 27.50 11.06
N LYS A 59 -6.75 28.06 9.84
CA LYS A 59 -7.49 29.28 9.48
C LYS A 59 -8.97 29.00 9.15
N ILE A 60 -9.26 27.81 8.63
CA ILE A 60 -10.61 27.32 8.25
C ILE A 60 -11.32 26.63 9.45
N GLN A 61 -10.57 26.17 10.46
CA GLN A 61 -11.10 25.33 11.55
C GLN A 61 -12.13 26.05 12.43
N ARG A 62 -12.21 27.39 12.36
CA ARG A 62 -13.26 28.19 13.00
C ARG A 62 -14.67 27.91 12.45
N THR A 63 -14.82 27.35 11.24
CA THR A 63 -16.14 27.04 10.65
C THR A 63 -16.44 25.53 10.52
N ARG A 64 -15.48 24.64 10.83
CA ARG A 64 -15.59 23.18 10.61
C ARG A 64 -16.02 22.33 11.81
N GLN A 65 -16.23 22.91 12.99
CA GLN A 65 -16.56 22.16 14.22
C GLN A 65 -17.90 21.39 14.19
N LEU A 66 -18.70 21.50 13.11
CA LEU A 66 -20.04 20.92 13.05
C LEU A 66 -20.12 19.54 12.38
N VAL A 67 -19.14 19.12 11.58
CA VAL A 67 -19.26 17.86 10.81
C VAL A 67 -18.60 16.70 11.55
N LYS A 68 -19.42 15.73 11.96
CA LYS A 68 -19.02 14.46 12.58
C LYS A 68 -19.47 13.30 11.70
N LEU A 69 -18.53 12.51 11.19
CA LEU A 69 -18.79 11.39 10.29
C LEU A 69 -19.38 10.17 11.00
N LEU A 70 -19.11 10.02 12.31
CA LEU A 70 -19.63 8.92 13.12
C LEU A 70 -20.45 9.44 14.30
N PRO A 71 -21.50 8.70 14.73
CA PRO A 71 -22.19 9.00 15.97
C PRO A 71 -21.26 8.77 17.18
N LYS A 72 -21.74 9.11 18.38
CA LYS A 72 -21.03 8.75 19.62
C LYS A 72 -20.73 7.24 19.64
N GLN A 73 -19.57 6.87 20.17
CA GLN A 73 -19.17 5.46 20.30
C GLN A 73 -20.24 4.68 21.08
N ARG A 74 -20.58 3.48 20.58
CA ARG A 74 -21.62 2.65 21.21
C ARG A 74 -21.16 2.19 22.59
N LYS A 75 -22.11 1.97 23.52
CA LYS A 75 -21.80 1.51 24.89
C LYS A 75 -20.90 0.27 24.90
N ARG A 76 -21.19 -0.72 24.05
CA ARG A 76 -20.41 -1.98 23.92
C ARG A 76 -19.01 -1.83 23.34
N ASP A 77 -18.73 -0.70 22.68
CA ASP A 77 -17.45 -0.42 22.04
C ASP A 77 -16.62 0.60 22.85
N ARG A 78 -17.12 1.05 24.02
CA ARG A 78 -16.42 2.03 24.86
C ARG A 78 -15.03 1.54 25.24
N GLY A 79 -14.05 2.41 25.08
CA GLY A 79 -12.65 2.12 25.38
C GLY A 79 -11.93 1.30 24.29
N LYS A 80 -12.65 0.78 23.29
CA LYS A 80 -12.00 0.19 22.11
C LYS A 80 -11.37 1.28 21.26
N ILE A 81 -10.19 0.98 20.74
CA ILE A 81 -9.54 1.76 19.69
C ILE A 81 -10.37 1.64 18.42
N THR A 82 -10.57 2.75 17.71
CA THR A 82 -11.23 2.76 16.39
C THR A 82 -10.21 2.38 15.33
N LEU A 83 -10.47 1.30 14.60
CA LEU A 83 -9.62 0.82 13.51
C LEU A 83 -10.28 1.13 12.17
N CYS A 84 -9.74 2.09 11.44
CA CYS A 84 -10.13 2.41 10.08
C CYS A 84 -9.40 1.48 9.10
N LEU A 85 -10.15 0.74 8.28
CA LEU A 85 -9.61 -0.14 7.25
C LEU A 85 -10.03 0.37 5.87
N ASP A 86 -9.06 0.52 4.97
CA ASP A 86 -9.35 0.69 3.54
C ASP A 86 -9.79 -0.63 2.88
N LEU A 87 -10.36 -0.56 1.68
CA LEU A 87 -10.91 -1.70 0.95
C LEU A 87 -9.97 -2.19 -0.16
N ASP A 88 -9.96 -1.48 -1.28
CA ASP A 88 -9.25 -1.84 -2.51
C ASP A 88 -7.74 -1.82 -2.28
N LEU A 89 -7.04 -2.83 -2.79
CA LEU A 89 -5.59 -3.05 -2.62
C LEU A 89 -5.13 -3.22 -1.14
N THR A 90 -6.00 -2.98 -0.17
CA THR A 90 -5.74 -3.20 1.26
C THR A 90 -6.28 -4.56 1.71
N LEU A 91 -7.60 -4.78 1.59
CA LEU A 91 -8.30 -6.00 2.00
C LEU A 91 -8.61 -6.92 0.81
N ILE A 92 -8.85 -6.35 -0.37
CA ILE A 92 -9.24 -7.11 -1.57
C ILE A 92 -8.47 -6.61 -2.79
N TYR A 93 -8.42 -7.43 -3.83
CA TYR A 93 -8.08 -7.00 -5.18
C TYR A 93 -9.31 -7.14 -6.07
N SER A 94 -9.52 -6.20 -6.98
CA SER A 94 -10.60 -6.26 -7.96
C SER A 94 -10.20 -5.66 -9.31
N GLN A 95 -10.92 -6.04 -10.36
CA GLN A 95 -10.80 -5.45 -11.69
C GLN A 95 -12.03 -5.76 -12.54
N PHE A 96 -12.16 -5.10 -13.70
CA PHE A 96 -13.31 -5.24 -14.61
C PHE A 96 -13.19 -6.40 -15.60
N THR A 97 -12.04 -7.06 -15.67
CA THR A 97 -11.81 -8.25 -16.50
C THR A 97 -11.65 -9.50 -15.64
N PRO A 98 -12.13 -10.68 -16.06
CA PRO A 98 -11.86 -11.92 -15.35
C PRO A 98 -10.37 -12.13 -15.14
N PHE A 99 -9.98 -12.67 -13.98
CA PHE A 99 -8.61 -13.11 -13.70
C PHE A 99 -8.62 -14.41 -12.94
N GLU A 100 -7.55 -15.18 -13.04
CA GLU A 100 -7.45 -16.47 -12.35
C GLU A 100 -7.59 -16.32 -10.82
N GLY A 101 -8.44 -17.16 -10.22
CA GLY A 101 -8.59 -17.24 -8.77
C GLY A 101 -9.46 -16.16 -8.12
N TYR A 102 -10.21 -15.36 -8.89
CA TYR A 102 -11.29 -14.53 -8.32
C TYR A 102 -12.29 -15.41 -7.52
N GLU A 103 -12.90 -14.83 -6.49
CA GLU A 103 -13.79 -15.53 -5.54
C GLU A 103 -15.19 -14.96 -5.51
N PHE A 104 -15.38 -13.74 -6.03
CA PHE A 104 -16.66 -13.06 -6.05
C PHE A 104 -16.80 -12.22 -7.30
N THR A 105 -18.02 -12.15 -7.84
CA THR A 105 -18.33 -11.32 -8.99
C THR A 105 -19.71 -10.67 -8.82
N PHE A 106 -19.84 -9.46 -9.34
CA PHE A 106 -21.11 -8.74 -9.38
C PHE A 106 -21.12 -7.72 -10.53
N THR A 107 -22.31 -7.33 -10.94
CA THR A 107 -22.54 -6.29 -11.94
C THR A 107 -22.67 -4.92 -11.29
N LEU A 108 -22.05 -3.92 -11.91
CA LEU A 108 -22.30 -2.50 -11.66
C LEU A 108 -22.92 -1.86 -12.88
N GLN A 109 -23.99 -1.10 -12.65
CA GLN A 109 -24.60 -0.26 -13.67
C GLN A 109 -24.18 1.18 -13.44
N ASN A 110 -23.70 1.83 -14.50
CA ASN A 110 -23.44 3.27 -14.52
C ASN A 110 -23.94 3.85 -15.86
N LYS A 111 -23.72 5.15 -16.07
CA LYS A 111 -24.13 5.85 -17.30
C LYS A 111 -23.50 5.26 -18.58
N ASN A 112 -22.40 4.53 -18.45
CA ASN A 112 -21.62 3.97 -19.55
C ASN A 112 -21.93 2.49 -19.81
N GLY A 113 -22.89 1.91 -19.07
CA GLY A 113 -23.36 0.54 -19.26
C GLY A 113 -23.21 -0.33 -18.02
N THR A 114 -23.28 -1.65 -18.25
CA THR A 114 -23.11 -2.66 -17.21
C THR A 114 -21.70 -3.23 -17.27
N HIS A 115 -21.00 -3.22 -16.13
CA HIS A 115 -19.65 -3.74 -16.00
C HIS A 115 -19.62 -4.85 -14.94
N ASN A 116 -18.96 -5.97 -15.25
CA ASN A 116 -18.68 -7.01 -14.26
C ASN A 116 -17.44 -6.63 -13.45
N VAL A 117 -17.49 -6.87 -12.15
CA VAL A 117 -16.36 -6.70 -11.24
C VAL A 117 -15.98 -8.06 -10.71
N TYR A 118 -14.72 -8.46 -10.86
CA TYR A 118 -14.17 -9.70 -10.33
C TYR A 118 -13.32 -9.36 -9.11
N VAL A 119 -13.47 -10.09 -8.01
CA VAL A 119 -12.89 -9.75 -6.70
C VAL A 119 -12.20 -10.96 -6.08
N LYS A 120 -11.05 -10.73 -5.44
CA LYS A 120 -10.28 -11.71 -4.67
C LYS A 120 -9.98 -11.17 -3.28
N LYS A 121 -10.24 -11.95 -2.22
CA LYS A 121 -9.78 -11.62 -0.87
C LYS A 121 -8.26 -11.62 -0.82
N ARG A 122 -7.68 -10.67 -0.11
CA ARG A 122 -6.28 -10.75 0.28
C ARG A 122 -6.10 -11.94 1.23
N PRO A 123 -5.01 -12.72 1.12
CA PRO A 123 -4.78 -13.84 2.02
C PRO A 123 -4.87 -13.42 3.50
N PHE A 124 -5.46 -14.30 4.32
CA PHE A 124 -5.73 -14.10 5.75
C PHE A 124 -6.81 -13.07 6.10
N LEU A 125 -7.59 -12.55 5.13
CA LEU A 125 -8.61 -11.53 5.39
C LEU A 125 -9.66 -11.95 6.44
N GLU A 126 -10.16 -13.18 6.37
CA GLU A 126 -11.27 -13.62 7.24
C GLU A 126 -10.85 -13.70 8.71
N GLU A 127 -9.71 -14.36 8.99
CA GLU A 127 -9.10 -14.40 10.31
C GLU A 127 -8.77 -12.97 10.79
N PHE A 128 -8.20 -12.14 9.91
CA PHE A 128 -7.83 -10.78 10.23
C PHE A 128 -9.04 -9.93 10.65
N LEU A 129 -10.11 -9.95 9.86
CA LEU A 129 -11.30 -9.13 10.08
C LEU A 129 -12.08 -9.61 11.31
N THR A 130 -12.20 -10.93 11.49
CA THR A 130 -12.78 -11.54 12.70
C THR A 130 -12.04 -11.07 13.94
N ARG A 131 -10.72 -11.24 13.97
CA ARG A 131 -9.91 -10.83 15.13
C ARG A 131 -9.94 -9.31 15.37
N CYS A 132 -10.00 -8.51 14.30
CA CYS A 132 -10.15 -7.06 14.44
C CYS A 132 -11.49 -6.68 15.07
N SER A 133 -12.59 -7.33 14.69
CA SER A 133 -13.94 -7.02 15.20
C SER A 133 -14.10 -7.26 16.71
N GLU A 134 -13.36 -8.25 17.23
CA GLU A 134 -13.32 -8.54 18.67
C GLU A 134 -12.60 -7.44 19.45
N LEU A 135 -11.47 -6.97 18.92
CA LEU A 135 -10.53 -6.09 19.63
C LEU A 135 -10.80 -4.59 19.42
N PHE A 136 -11.39 -4.21 18.28
CA PHE A 136 -11.52 -2.82 17.83
C PHE A 136 -12.97 -2.44 17.54
N GLU A 137 -13.22 -1.14 17.52
CA GLU A 137 -14.35 -0.59 16.78
C GLU A 137 -13.93 -0.46 15.30
N VAL A 138 -14.26 -1.47 14.49
CA VAL A 138 -13.84 -1.51 13.08
C VAL A 138 -14.71 -0.57 12.24
N VAL A 139 -14.06 0.32 11.50
CA VAL A 139 -14.68 1.24 10.54
C VAL A 139 -14.09 0.96 9.17
N LEU A 140 -14.93 0.58 8.21
CA LEU A 140 -14.51 0.64 6.81
C LEU A 140 -14.45 2.11 6.39
N PHE A 141 -13.32 2.56 5.88
CA PHE A 141 -13.17 3.91 5.36
C PHE A 141 -12.48 3.85 3.99
N THR A 142 -13.28 3.83 2.92
CA THR A 142 -12.80 3.62 1.55
C THR A 142 -12.98 4.85 0.68
N ALA A 143 -12.09 5.05 -0.28
CA ALA A 143 -12.24 6.03 -1.35
C ALA A 143 -13.18 5.55 -2.47
N SER A 144 -13.75 4.34 -2.36
CA SER A 144 -14.65 3.78 -3.36
C SER A 144 -16.10 4.25 -3.20
N GLN A 145 -16.82 4.26 -4.32
CA GLN A 145 -18.24 4.56 -4.35
C GLN A 145 -19.05 3.52 -3.56
N ARG A 146 -20.18 3.95 -3.00
CA ARG A 146 -21.01 3.12 -2.12
C ARG A 146 -21.56 1.91 -2.86
N GLU A 147 -21.98 2.10 -4.10
CA GLU A 147 -22.61 1.10 -4.99
C GLU A 147 -21.67 -0.08 -5.24
N TYR A 148 -20.38 0.19 -5.39
CA TYR A 148 -19.31 -0.80 -5.51
C TYR A 148 -18.99 -1.44 -4.16
N ALA A 149 -18.65 -0.63 -3.16
CA ALA A 149 -18.09 -1.12 -1.91
C ALA A 149 -19.13 -1.87 -1.05
N GLU A 150 -20.42 -1.49 -1.09
CA GLU A 150 -21.48 -2.21 -0.39
C GLU A 150 -21.59 -3.67 -0.87
N LYS A 151 -21.48 -3.93 -2.19
CA LYS A 151 -21.56 -5.29 -2.74
C LYS A 151 -20.47 -6.18 -2.16
N ILE A 152 -19.24 -5.67 -2.13
CA ILE A 152 -18.08 -6.40 -1.58
C ILE A 152 -18.22 -6.58 -0.08
N VAL A 153 -18.58 -5.51 0.65
CA VAL A 153 -18.62 -5.58 2.11
C VAL A 153 -19.76 -6.48 2.59
N ASN A 154 -20.88 -6.56 1.87
CA ASN A 154 -21.94 -7.52 2.16
C ASN A 154 -21.51 -8.98 1.86
N TRP A 155 -20.59 -9.18 0.92
CA TRP A 155 -19.96 -10.49 0.73
C TRP A 155 -18.94 -10.83 1.83
N LEU A 156 -18.18 -9.85 2.33
CA LEU A 156 -17.18 -10.05 3.38
C LEU A 156 -17.78 -10.16 4.80
N ASP A 157 -18.87 -9.45 5.08
CA ASP A 157 -19.55 -9.38 6.38
C ASP A 157 -21.07 -9.47 6.18
N PRO A 158 -21.59 -10.63 5.73
CA PRO A 158 -23.01 -10.82 5.39
C PRO A 158 -23.93 -10.62 6.59
N ASP A 159 -23.49 -11.06 7.77
CA ASP A 159 -24.22 -10.93 9.03
C ASP A 159 -24.11 -9.55 9.68
N ARG A 160 -23.29 -8.65 9.12
CA ARG A 160 -23.02 -7.30 9.66
C ARG A 160 -22.52 -7.32 11.11
N LYS A 161 -21.68 -8.30 11.44
CA LYS A 161 -21.11 -8.50 12.78
C LYS A 161 -19.71 -7.91 12.91
N LEU A 162 -18.96 -7.89 11.81
CA LEU A 162 -17.53 -7.60 11.82
C LEU A 162 -17.21 -6.10 11.71
N ILE A 163 -17.92 -5.37 10.84
CA ILE A 163 -17.66 -3.94 10.56
C ILE A 163 -18.75 -3.08 11.22
N ARG A 164 -18.33 -2.13 12.07
CA ARG A 164 -19.26 -1.30 12.86
C ARG A 164 -19.85 -0.14 12.06
N TYR A 165 -19.03 0.54 11.27
CA TYR A 165 -19.45 1.65 10.40
C TYR A 165 -18.78 1.55 9.04
N ARG A 166 -19.45 2.07 8.01
CA ARG A 166 -18.96 2.09 6.63
C ARG A 166 -18.98 3.52 6.12
N LEU A 167 -17.80 4.04 5.80
CA LEU A 167 -17.56 5.36 5.22
C LEU A 167 -17.02 5.18 3.80
N TYR A 168 -17.66 5.84 2.85
CA TYR A 168 -17.36 5.72 1.42
C TYR A 168 -16.73 7.00 0.88
N ARG A 169 -16.55 7.08 -0.44
CA ARG A 169 -15.97 8.23 -1.15
C ARG A 169 -16.52 9.60 -0.71
N ASN A 170 -17.83 9.70 -0.46
CA ASN A 170 -18.48 10.95 -0.04
C ASN A 170 -18.05 11.44 1.36
N ALA A 171 -17.46 10.58 2.19
CA ALA A 171 -16.86 10.94 3.47
C ALA A 171 -15.41 11.40 3.35
N CYS A 172 -14.78 11.28 2.17
CA CYS A 172 -13.44 11.75 1.89
C CYS A 172 -13.43 13.23 1.46
N SER A 173 -12.34 13.93 1.71
CA SER A 173 -12.07 15.24 1.10
C SER A 173 -11.30 15.03 -0.21
N MET A 174 -11.86 15.46 -1.35
CA MET A 174 -11.17 15.41 -2.63
C MET A 174 -10.16 16.57 -2.73
N PHE A 175 -8.91 16.26 -3.05
CA PHE A 175 -7.87 17.26 -3.24
C PHE A 175 -6.81 16.78 -4.24
N LEU A 176 -6.59 17.55 -5.31
CA LEU A 176 -5.66 17.22 -6.41
C LEU A 176 -5.83 15.76 -6.89
N GLY A 177 -7.07 15.35 -7.17
CA GLY A 177 -7.39 13.99 -7.64
C GLY A 177 -7.23 12.88 -6.60
N ASN A 178 -6.96 13.22 -5.33
CA ASN A 178 -6.80 12.24 -4.25
C ASN A 178 -7.96 12.34 -3.25
N TYR A 179 -8.38 11.20 -2.72
CA TYR A 179 -9.39 11.12 -1.67
C TYR A 179 -8.71 11.03 -0.30
N LEU A 180 -8.81 12.11 0.48
CA LEU A 180 -8.17 12.24 1.78
C LEU A 180 -9.15 11.85 2.89
N LYS A 181 -8.68 11.01 3.82
CA LYS A 181 -9.45 10.46 4.96
C LYS A 181 -9.10 11.26 6.22
N ASP A 182 -9.90 12.28 6.50
CA ASP A 182 -9.69 13.15 7.65
C ASP A 182 -10.20 12.51 8.95
N LEU A 183 -9.28 11.86 9.70
CA LEU A 183 -9.60 11.19 10.95
C LEU A 183 -10.15 12.12 12.04
N SER A 184 -9.90 13.43 11.96
CA SER A 184 -10.43 14.40 12.93
C SER A 184 -11.96 14.53 12.87
N LEU A 185 -12.57 14.09 11.77
CA LEU A 185 -14.02 14.12 11.59
C LEU A 185 -14.73 12.89 12.16
N LEU A 186 -14.00 11.87 12.65
CA LEU A 186 -14.60 10.60 13.10
C LEU A 186 -15.30 10.67 14.46
N ASN A 187 -15.31 11.83 15.14
CA ASN A 187 -15.90 11.96 16.48
C ASN A 187 -15.33 10.91 17.46
N ARG A 188 -14.01 10.72 17.39
CA ARG A 188 -13.20 9.83 18.24
C ARG A 188 -11.94 10.60 18.63
N GLU A 189 -11.38 10.26 19.79
CA GLU A 189 -10.11 10.84 20.21
C GLU A 189 -9.00 10.38 19.28
N ILE A 190 -8.23 11.31 18.70
CA ILE A 190 -7.22 10.98 17.69
C ILE A 190 -6.15 10.01 18.23
N SER A 191 -5.89 10.01 19.54
CA SER A 191 -4.97 9.08 20.21
C SER A 191 -5.46 7.62 20.21
N SER A 192 -6.75 7.41 19.95
CA SER A 192 -7.47 6.14 19.94
C SER A 192 -7.93 5.71 18.55
N ILE A 193 -7.34 6.28 17.48
CA ILE A 193 -7.64 5.91 16.09
C ILE A 193 -6.39 5.33 15.43
N VAL A 194 -6.57 4.24 14.68
CA VAL A 194 -5.56 3.67 13.77
C VAL A 194 -6.18 3.59 12.38
N ILE A 195 -5.41 3.89 11.33
CA ILE A 195 -5.82 3.63 9.94
C ILE A 195 -4.85 2.66 9.26
N VAL A 196 -5.36 1.67 8.53
CA VAL A 196 -4.61 0.77 7.66
C VAL A 196 -5.07 1.02 6.22
N ASP A 197 -4.13 1.41 5.37
CA ASP A 197 -4.38 1.90 4.02
C ASP A 197 -3.09 1.78 3.21
N ASP A 198 -3.19 1.44 1.94
CA ASP A 198 -2.02 1.30 1.06
C ASP A 198 -1.58 2.62 0.43
N VAL A 199 -2.50 3.59 0.32
CA VAL A 199 -2.30 4.87 -0.36
C VAL A 199 -1.87 5.96 0.64
N PRO A 200 -0.62 6.46 0.55
CA PRO A 200 -0.08 7.47 1.49
C PRO A 200 -0.83 8.81 1.52
N ALA A 201 -1.43 9.18 0.38
CA ALA A 201 -2.23 10.39 0.28
C ALA A 201 -3.47 10.31 1.19
N SER A 202 -4.12 9.14 1.26
CA SER A 202 -5.36 8.93 2.03
C SER A 202 -5.23 9.37 3.48
N PHE A 203 -4.11 9.07 4.14
CA PHE A 203 -3.88 9.40 5.56
C PHE A 203 -2.87 10.55 5.77
N CYS A 204 -2.64 11.40 4.77
CA CYS A 204 -1.59 12.43 4.83
C CYS A 204 -1.76 13.43 6.00
N PHE A 205 -2.98 13.70 6.45
CA PHE A 205 -3.24 14.56 7.62
C PHE A 205 -2.89 13.89 8.96
N HIS A 206 -2.92 12.56 9.02
CA HIS A 206 -2.81 11.78 10.27
C HIS A 206 -1.80 10.64 10.14
N LYS A 207 -0.64 10.89 9.55
CA LYS A 207 0.40 9.86 9.31
C LYS A 207 0.82 9.15 10.59
N GLN A 208 0.80 9.85 11.73
CA GLN A 208 1.09 9.32 13.05
C GLN A 208 0.13 8.19 13.47
N ASN A 209 -1.10 8.18 12.94
CA ASN A 209 -2.12 7.15 13.16
C ASN A 209 -2.06 6.01 12.14
N ALA A 210 -1.28 6.15 11.06
CA ALA A 210 -1.34 5.24 9.93
C ALA A 210 -0.37 4.06 10.03
N LEU A 211 -0.87 2.88 9.68
CA LEU A 211 -0.09 1.69 9.36
C LEU A 211 -0.17 1.48 7.85
N GLN A 212 0.81 1.98 7.10
CA GLN A 212 0.84 1.77 5.66
C GLN A 212 1.06 0.29 5.36
N ILE A 213 0.14 -0.30 4.58
CA ILE A 213 0.26 -1.67 4.08
C ILE A 213 0.72 -1.63 2.61
N PRO A 214 1.55 -2.55 2.13
CA PRO A 214 1.82 -2.65 0.69
C PRO A 214 0.53 -3.00 -0.08
N PRO A 215 0.32 -2.44 -1.27
CA PRO A 215 -0.87 -2.72 -2.06
C PRO A 215 -0.88 -4.19 -2.50
N PHE A 216 -2.05 -4.82 -2.42
CA PHE A 216 -2.31 -6.18 -2.88
C PHE A 216 -2.63 -6.14 -4.37
N THR A 217 -1.59 -6.28 -5.20
CA THR A 217 -1.69 -6.19 -6.66
C THR A 217 -1.18 -7.45 -7.33
N MET A 218 -1.55 -7.62 -8.60
CA MET A 218 -0.88 -8.61 -9.44
C MET A 218 0.59 -8.26 -9.64
N LYS A 219 1.43 -9.28 -9.76
CA LYS A 219 2.87 -9.17 -10.05
C LYS A 219 3.22 -10.03 -11.26
N PRO A 220 4.20 -9.63 -12.08
CA PRO A 220 4.69 -10.48 -13.15
C PRO A 220 5.46 -11.67 -12.55
N VAL A 221 5.03 -12.88 -12.92
CA VAL A 221 5.67 -14.16 -12.60
C VAL A 221 5.76 -14.94 -13.91
N ASN A 222 6.97 -15.23 -14.37
CA ASN A 222 7.21 -15.96 -15.63
C ASN A 222 6.47 -15.36 -16.84
N GLY A 223 6.42 -14.02 -16.93
CA GLY A 223 5.74 -13.32 -18.02
C GLY A 223 4.21 -13.17 -17.86
N GLN A 224 3.60 -13.80 -16.86
CA GLN A 224 2.17 -13.67 -16.59
C GLN A 224 1.91 -12.84 -15.32
N LYS A 225 0.88 -11.98 -15.35
CA LYS A 225 0.44 -11.25 -14.15
C LYS A 225 -0.35 -12.20 -13.27
N THR A 226 0.07 -12.39 -12.02
CA THR A 226 -0.61 -13.26 -11.04
C THR A 226 -0.70 -12.57 -9.69
N LEU A 227 -1.74 -12.89 -8.91
CA LEU A 227 -1.83 -12.42 -7.52
C LEU A 227 -0.86 -13.18 -6.62
N ASP A 228 -0.20 -12.45 -5.72
CA ASP A 228 0.73 -13.04 -4.75
C ASP A 228 -0.07 -13.73 -3.63
N ILE A 229 -0.43 -14.99 -3.83
CA ILE A 229 -1.15 -15.80 -2.83
C ILE A 229 -0.32 -16.06 -1.56
N SER A 230 0.99 -15.79 -1.60
CA SER A 230 1.88 -15.87 -0.43
C SER A 230 1.91 -14.56 0.39
N ASP A 231 1.13 -13.55 0.00
CA ASP A 231 0.99 -12.30 0.74
C ASP A 231 0.59 -12.58 2.19
N ASN A 232 1.36 -12.08 3.14
CA ASN A 232 1.13 -12.23 4.57
C ASN A 232 1.04 -10.86 5.27
N GLN A 233 0.72 -9.80 4.52
CA GLN A 233 0.76 -8.44 5.03
C GLN A 233 -0.33 -8.20 6.08
N LEU A 234 -1.51 -8.78 5.94
CA LEU A 234 -2.56 -8.69 6.96
C LEU A 234 -2.13 -9.32 8.30
N GLN A 235 -1.43 -10.47 8.26
CA GLN A 235 -0.84 -11.05 9.46
C GLN A 235 0.25 -10.15 10.08
N ALA A 236 1.08 -9.50 9.25
CA ALA A 236 2.07 -8.55 9.72
C ALA A 236 1.43 -7.32 10.38
N ILE A 237 0.34 -6.80 9.81
CA ILE A 237 -0.46 -5.72 10.41
C ILE A 237 -1.09 -6.18 11.72
N MET A 238 -1.68 -7.38 11.77
CA MET A 238 -2.29 -7.92 13.00
C MET A 238 -1.30 -7.96 14.16
N LYS A 239 -0.05 -8.35 13.93
CA LYS A 239 1.02 -8.33 14.96
C LYS A 239 1.27 -6.93 15.54
N ILE A 240 1.09 -5.88 14.74
CA ILE A 240 1.22 -4.49 15.19
C ILE A 240 -0.04 -4.06 15.95
N LEU A 241 -1.22 -4.40 15.42
CA LEU A 241 -2.50 -4.11 16.05
C LEU A 241 -2.61 -4.73 17.46
N LEU A 242 -2.13 -5.96 17.65
CA LEU A 242 -2.07 -6.60 18.97
C LEU A 242 -1.17 -5.85 19.96
N GLN A 243 -0.04 -5.29 19.49
CA GLN A 243 0.81 -4.43 20.32
C GLN A 243 0.11 -3.13 20.70
N ILE A 244 -0.66 -2.55 19.78
CA ILE A 244 -1.45 -1.34 20.02
C ILE A 244 -2.51 -1.60 21.11
N VAL A 245 -3.24 -2.71 21.03
CA VAL A 245 -4.21 -3.12 22.04
C VAL A 245 -3.54 -3.32 23.40
N LYS A 246 -2.41 -4.05 23.43
CA LYS A 246 -1.66 -4.29 24.67
C LYS A 246 -1.21 -3.01 25.37
N ASN A 247 -0.83 -1.99 24.59
CA ASN A 247 -0.33 -0.73 25.13
C ASN A 247 -1.44 0.31 25.39
N GLY A 248 -2.65 0.11 24.87
CA GLY A 248 -3.80 1.02 25.03
C GLY A 248 -3.68 2.39 24.35
N ASN A 249 -2.57 2.69 23.66
CA ASN A 249 -2.34 3.98 23.00
C ASN A 249 -1.74 3.78 21.60
N ALA A 250 -2.55 4.05 20.57
CA ALA A 250 -2.17 3.85 19.18
C ALA A 250 -0.98 4.71 18.76
N LEU A 251 -1.05 6.03 19.02
CA LEU A 251 -0.02 6.99 18.60
C LEU A 251 1.35 6.67 19.21
N LYS A 252 1.39 6.43 20.54
CA LYS A 252 2.61 6.11 21.26
C LYS A 252 3.23 4.82 20.72
N THR A 253 2.41 3.79 20.51
CA THR A 253 2.87 2.49 20.02
C THR A 253 3.43 2.58 18.59
N ILE A 254 2.71 3.24 17.68
CA ILE A 254 3.16 3.43 16.29
C ILE A 254 4.47 4.23 16.26
N SER A 255 4.57 5.29 17.07
CA SER A 255 5.81 6.09 17.19
C SER A 255 7.00 5.26 17.69
N GLN A 256 6.80 4.42 18.70
CA GLN A 256 7.83 3.52 19.23
C GLN A 256 8.27 2.50 18.18
N ILE A 257 7.32 1.88 17.48
CA ILE A 257 7.62 0.89 16.42
C ILE A 257 8.44 1.53 15.31
N ARG A 258 8.04 2.72 14.81
CA ARG A 258 8.78 3.46 13.78
C ARG A 258 10.19 3.83 14.24
N SER A 259 10.33 4.27 15.49
CA SER A 259 11.62 4.63 16.08
C SER A 259 12.55 3.41 16.16
N SER A 260 12.04 2.27 16.63
CA SER A 260 12.78 1.01 16.72
C SER A 260 13.21 0.49 15.34
N GLN A 261 12.32 0.56 14.35
CA GLN A 261 12.64 0.17 12.97
C GLN A 261 13.70 1.07 12.34
N LYS A 262 13.60 2.40 12.54
CA LYS A 262 14.60 3.37 12.03
C LYS A 262 15.99 3.12 12.65
N LYS A 263 16.06 2.80 13.95
CA LYS A 263 17.31 2.41 14.63
C LYS A 263 17.89 1.13 14.00
N LYS A 264 17.08 0.09 13.83
CA LYS A 264 17.50 -1.20 13.22
C LYS A 264 18.01 -1.02 11.79
N LEU A 265 17.35 -0.19 10.97
CA LEU A 265 17.78 0.11 9.61
C LEU A 265 19.11 0.85 9.56
N LYS A 266 19.32 1.84 10.45
CA LYS A 266 20.61 2.52 10.59
C LYS A 266 21.72 1.55 10.99
N GLU A 267 21.45 0.62 11.90
CA GLU A 267 22.42 -0.40 12.31
C GLU A 267 22.78 -1.35 11.16
N LEU A 268 21.79 -1.81 10.38
CA LEU A 268 22.00 -2.64 9.19
C LEU A 268 22.86 -1.92 8.14
N LYS A 269 22.57 -0.64 7.83
CA LYS A 269 23.38 0.19 6.93
C LYS A 269 24.81 0.40 7.45
N ARG A 270 25.01 0.47 8.77
CA ARG A 270 26.35 0.55 9.40
C ARG A 270 27.11 -0.79 9.31
N LYS A 271 26.41 -1.92 9.44
CA LYS A 271 27.01 -3.27 9.31
C LYS A 271 27.38 -3.58 7.85
N SER A 272 26.55 -3.21 6.87
CA SER A 272 26.87 -3.38 5.44
C SER A 272 28.04 -2.51 4.99
N SER A 273 28.13 -1.27 5.46
CA SER A 273 29.27 -0.37 5.19
C SER A 273 30.57 -0.78 5.89
N LYS A 274 30.51 -1.44 7.06
CA LYS A 274 31.69 -2.07 7.69
C LYS A 274 32.13 -3.34 6.95
N GLY A 275 31.19 -4.13 6.43
CA GLY A 275 31.46 -5.30 5.61
C GLY A 275 32.18 -4.96 4.31
N THR A 276 31.73 -3.94 3.59
CA THR A 276 32.38 -3.46 2.35
C THR A 276 33.76 -2.84 2.61
N LYS A 277 33.96 -2.11 3.72
CA LYS A 277 35.29 -1.60 4.13
C LYS A 277 36.27 -2.73 4.49
N LYS A 278 35.80 -3.81 5.13
CA LYS A 278 36.64 -4.99 5.44
C LYS A 278 36.98 -5.80 4.18
N PHE A 279 36.06 -5.86 3.21
CA PHE A 279 36.27 -6.45 1.89
C PHE A 279 37.27 -5.65 1.03
N HIS A 280 37.18 -4.31 1.04
CA HIS A 280 38.16 -3.43 0.38
C HIS A 280 39.55 -3.51 1.02
N LYS A 281 39.66 -3.60 2.36
CA LYS A 281 40.95 -3.86 3.02
C LYS A 281 41.55 -5.22 2.65
N LYS A 282 40.73 -6.28 2.53
CA LYS A 282 41.19 -7.60 2.06
C LYS A 282 41.63 -7.60 0.58
N LYS A 283 40.92 -6.90 -0.33
CA LYS A 283 41.35 -6.75 -1.74
C LYS A 283 42.65 -5.96 -1.88
N LYS A 284 42.84 -4.87 -1.10
CA LYS A 284 44.12 -4.13 -1.08
C LYS A 284 45.28 -5.01 -0.61
N HIS A 285 45.06 -5.84 0.41
CA HIS A 285 46.07 -6.77 0.93
C HIS A 285 46.41 -7.90 -0.06
N PHE A 286 45.43 -8.37 -0.84
CA PHE A 286 45.61 -9.39 -1.88
C PHE A 286 46.32 -8.81 -3.13
N SER A 287 46.03 -7.56 -3.50
CA SER A 287 46.70 -6.84 -4.60
C SER A 287 48.16 -6.51 -4.28
N LEU A 288 48.47 -6.12 -3.04
CA LEU A 288 49.84 -5.84 -2.58
C LEU A 288 50.72 -7.10 -2.50
N LYS A 289 50.14 -8.27 -2.21
CA LYS A 289 50.86 -9.56 -2.28
C LYS A 289 51.14 -10.00 -3.74
N LYS A 290 50.24 -9.70 -4.68
CA LYS A 290 50.46 -9.99 -6.12
C LYS A 290 51.51 -9.07 -6.77
N LEU A 291 51.69 -7.83 -6.32
CA LEU A 291 52.76 -6.96 -6.83
C LEU A 291 54.14 -7.32 -6.27
N LYS A 292 54.25 -7.81 -5.02
CA LYS A 292 55.55 -8.22 -4.46
C LYS A 292 56.08 -9.55 -5.01
N ASN A 293 55.22 -10.43 -5.51
CA ASN A 293 55.63 -11.70 -6.14
C ASN A 293 55.88 -11.60 -7.66
N LYS A 294 55.71 -10.42 -8.28
CA LYS A 294 55.97 -10.23 -9.73
C LYS A 294 57.37 -9.68 -10.06
N ASN A 295 58.18 -9.31 -9.06
CA ASN A 295 59.55 -8.84 -9.26
C ASN A 295 60.62 -9.93 -9.17
N HIS A 296 60.26 -11.23 -9.17
CA HIS A 296 61.25 -12.31 -9.14
C HIS A 296 61.27 -13.27 -10.33
N ASN A 297 60.37 -13.14 -11.31
CA ASN A 297 60.41 -13.95 -12.54
C ASN A 297 60.30 -13.06 -13.77
N GLN A 298 61.36 -12.30 -14.05
CA GLN A 298 61.72 -11.90 -15.41
C GLN A 298 62.89 -12.76 -15.83
N LYS A 299 62.58 -13.86 -16.52
CA LYS A 299 63.41 -14.42 -17.58
C LYS A 299 62.58 -15.42 -18.37
N ASN A 300 62.60 -15.19 -19.68
CA ASN A 300 62.32 -16.10 -20.78
C ASN A 300 60.91 -16.09 -21.40
N ASN A 301 60.98 -15.85 -22.71
CA ASN A 301 60.09 -16.24 -23.81
C ASN A 301 59.06 -15.22 -24.29
N THR A 302 59.63 -14.29 -25.07
CA THR A 302 59.30 -13.86 -26.43
C THR A 302 58.36 -14.73 -27.28
N ILE A 303 57.61 -14.04 -28.16
CA ILE A 303 57.02 -14.45 -29.47
C ILE A 303 55.67 -15.21 -29.31
N GLU A 304 54.52 -14.83 -29.88
CA GLU A 304 54.17 -14.08 -31.10
C GLU A 304 52.71 -13.55 -31.02
N ASN A 305 52.51 -12.33 -31.55
CA ASN A 305 51.45 -11.78 -32.44
C ASN A 305 50.17 -12.61 -32.71
N GLU A 306 48.99 -12.09 -33.05
CA GLU A 306 48.38 -10.76 -33.20
C GLU A 306 46.88 -11.00 -33.51
N ASN A 307 46.05 -9.99 -33.23
CA ASN A 307 44.81 -9.61 -33.93
C ASN A 307 43.60 -10.57 -34.01
N ILE A 308 42.45 -10.10 -33.51
CA ILE A 308 41.25 -9.83 -34.34
C ILE A 308 40.38 -8.77 -33.66
N GLN A 309 39.89 -7.88 -34.52
CA GLN A 309 39.18 -6.62 -34.31
C GLN A 309 37.78 -6.70 -33.68
N SER A 310 37.47 -5.56 -33.06
CA SER A 310 36.19 -4.85 -32.96
C SER A 310 35.07 -5.26 -33.93
N ASN A 311 33.84 -5.33 -33.41
CA ASN A 311 32.69 -4.66 -34.02
C ASN A 311 31.58 -4.37 -33.00
N ASN A 312 31.18 -3.10 -32.96
CA ASN A 312 29.98 -2.55 -32.33
C ASN A 312 28.83 -2.55 -33.35
N HIS A 313 27.61 -2.89 -32.91
CA HIS A 313 26.32 -2.29 -33.34
C HIS A 313 25.21 -2.86 -32.42
N GLN A 314 24.52 -2.03 -31.63
CA GLN A 314 23.24 -1.31 -31.92
C GLN A 314 22.05 -2.09 -31.32
N ILE A 315 21.62 -1.76 -30.10
CA ILE A 315 20.45 -0.91 -29.75
C ILE A 315 19.19 -1.28 -30.55
N ASP A 316 18.24 -1.90 -29.86
CA ASP A 316 16.81 -1.65 -30.06
C ASP A 316 16.10 -1.64 -28.69
N ASN A 317 15.59 -0.46 -28.35
CA ASN A 317 14.67 -0.22 -27.25
C ASN A 317 13.24 -0.30 -27.80
N ILE A 318 12.39 -1.16 -27.26
CA ILE A 318 10.94 -1.11 -27.49
C ILE A 318 10.28 -0.66 -26.19
N GLU A 319 9.79 0.57 -26.23
CA GLU A 319 8.89 1.19 -25.26
C GLU A 319 7.50 0.56 -25.36
N ILE A 320 6.88 0.25 -24.22
CA ILE A 320 5.44 -0.04 -24.14
C ILE A 320 4.81 1.06 -23.29
N GLU A 321 4.06 1.92 -23.98
CA GLU A 321 3.22 2.97 -23.43
C GLU A 321 2.09 2.40 -22.58
N ASN A 322 1.82 3.06 -21.45
CA ASN A 322 0.67 2.84 -20.60
C ASN A 322 -0.55 3.56 -21.20
N THR A 323 -1.51 2.80 -21.74
CA THR A 323 -2.82 3.30 -22.13
C THR A 323 -3.76 3.37 -20.93
N GLU A 324 -3.75 4.50 -20.23
CA GLU A 324 -4.79 4.85 -19.23
C GLU A 324 -5.19 6.34 -19.27
N ASN A 325 -4.97 7.03 -20.40
CA ASN A 325 -5.19 8.48 -20.52
C ASN A 325 -6.18 8.93 -21.60
N GLU A 326 -7.18 8.11 -21.95
CA GLU A 326 -8.17 8.50 -22.99
C GLU A 326 -9.65 8.49 -22.58
N PHE A 327 -9.98 8.45 -21.29
CA PHE A 327 -11.39 8.46 -20.85
C PHE A 327 -11.86 9.69 -20.04
N GLU A 328 -11.01 10.71 -19.83
CA GLU A 328 -11.38 11.94 -19.09
C GLU A 328 -11.41 13.23 -19.92
N ARG A 329 -11.52 13.15 -21.25
CA ARG A 329 -11.82 14.31 -22.09
C ARG A 329 -13.04 14.07 -22.96
N LYS A 330 -14.23 14.15 -22.36
CA LYS A 330 -15.50 14.59 -22.97
C LYS A 330 -16.66 14.27 -22.02
N SER A 331 -16.82 15.09 -20.99
CA SER A 331 -18.11 15.28 -20.31
C SER A 331 -18.04 16.56 -19.48
N SER A 332 -18.17 17.70 -20.14
CA SER A 332 -18.32 19.00 -19.49
C SER A 332 -19.47 19.75 -20.14
N SER A 333 -20.66 19.58 -19.57
CA SER A 333 -21.88 20.40 -19.69
C SER A 333 -22.90 19.74 -18.75
N GLU A 334 -23.52 20.29 -17.71
CA GLU A 334 -23.64 21.58 -17.00
C GLU A 334 -23.97 21.17 -15.53
N ASN A 335 -24.01 21.94 -14.45
CA ASN A 335 -24.40 23.32 -14.15
C ASN A 335 -23.58 23.79 -12.94
N GLU A 336 -22.84 24.89 -13.06
CA GLU A 336 -22.15 25.54 -11.93
C GLU A 336 -23.04 26.64 -11.34
N SER A 337 -23.09 26.72 -10.01
CA SER A 337 -23.85 27.75 -9.29
C SER A 337 -23.13 29.10 -9.36
N GLU A 338 -23.85 30.22 -9.34
CA GLU A 338 -23.28 31.59 -9.44
C GLU A 338 -22.20 31.90 -8.39
N SER A 339 -22.11 31.14 -7.27
CA SER A 339 -21.01 31.26 -6.31
C SER A 339 -19.68 30.65 -6.76
N ASP A 340 -19.68 29.74 -7.73
CA ASP A 340 -18.48 29.07 -8.26
C ASP A 340 -17.75 29.93 -9.31
N ILE A 341 -18.49 30.77 -10.04
CA ILE A 341 -17.97 31.70 -11.05
C ILE A 341 -17.10 32.78 -10.39
N GLU A 342 -17.52 33.31 -9.24
CA GLU A 342 -16.81 34.41 -8.57
C GLU A 342 -15.46 33.97 -7.96
N MET A 343 -15.35 32.73 -7.49
CA MET A 343 -14.09 32.15 -7.02
C MET A 343 -13.13 31.77 -8.16
N GLY A 344 -13.66 31.42 -9.34
CA GLY A 344 -12.88 31.20 -10.56
C GLY A 344 -12.14 32.46 -11.03
N PHE A 345 -12.80 33.62 -11.00
CA PHE A 345 -12.20 34.90 -11.39
C PHE A 345 -11.12 35.41 -10.42
N ILE A 346 -11.26 35.13 -9.12
CA ILE A 346 -10.25 35.51 -8.10
C ILE A 346 -8.97 34.67 -8.22
N LEU A 347 -9.06 33.41 -8.66
CA LEU A 347 -7.91 32.52 -8.83
C LEU A 347 -7.13 32.80 -10.13
N ASP A 348 -7.79 33.25 -11.19
CA ASP A 348 -7.11 33.54 -12.46
C ASP A 348 -6.29 34.84 -12.43
N ARG A 349 -6.75 35.86 -11.66
CA ARG A 349 -5.94 37.05 -11.35
C ARG A 349 -4.67 36.73 -10.55
N LYS A 350 -4.64 35.63 -9.78
CA LYS A 350 -3.44 35.17 -9.05
C LYS A 350 -2.52 34.25 -9.88
N ARG A 351 -3.03 33.60 -10.94
CA ARG A 351 -2.22 32.78 -11.88
C ARG A 351 -1.26 33.62 -12.72
N LYS A 352 -1.66 34.82 -13.17
CA LYS A 352 -0.79 35.70 -13.97
C LYS A 352 0.41 36.28 -13.18
N LYS A 353 0.31 36.46 -11.86
CA LYS A 353 1.44 36.92 -11.01
C LYS A 353 2.40 35.81 -10.56
N LYS A 354 1.99 34.53 -10.56
CA LYS A 354 2.84 33.40 -10.12
C LYS A 354 3.68 32.77 -11.24
N LYS A 355 3.25 32.83 -12.51
CA LYS A 355 4.04 32.33 -13.66
C LYS A 355 5.38 33.06 -13.85
N LYS A 356 5.53 34.31 -13.37
CA LYS A 356 6.79 35.07 -13.44
C LYS A 356 7.84 34.59 -12.41
N ARG A 357 7.43 33.94 -11.31
CA ARG A 357 8.33 33.49 -10.23
C ARG A 357 8.83 32.05 -10.37
N LEU A 358 8.15 31.20 -11.15
CA LEU A 358 8.57 29.81 -11.39
C LEU A 358 9.62 29.64 -12.50
N ARG A 359 9.75 30.60 -13.42
CA ARG A 359 10.80 30.57 -14.46
C ARG A 359 12.21 30.77 -13.90
N HIS A 360 12.35 31.35 -12.71
CA HIS A 360 13.67 31.58 -12.09
C HIS A 360 14.20 30.37 -11.30
N ILE A 361 13.34 29.41 -10.97
CA ILE A 361 13.73 28.21 -10.20
C ILE A 361 14.26 27.09 -11.12
N PHE A 362 13.95 27.14 -12.42
CA PHE A 362 14.37 26.13 -13.40
C PHE A 362 15.69 26.44 -14.14
N SER A 363 16.45 27.48 -13.77
CA SER A 363 17.76 27.77 -14.38
C SER A 363 18.97 27.56 -13.46
N ILE A 364 18.80 26.91 -12.30
CA ILE A 364 19.89 26.60 -11.34
C ILE A 364 19.89 25.10 -10.92
N LEU A 365 19.24 24.24 -11.70
CA LEU A 365 19.46 22.79 -11.68
C LEU A 365 19.75 22.35 -13.11
#